data_AF-A0A7S4FXY6-F1
#
_entry.id   AF-A0A7S4FXY6-F1
#
_cell.length_a   1.000
_cell.length_b   1.000
_cell.length_c   1.000
_cell.angle_alpha   90.00
_cell.angle_beta   90.00
_cell.angle_gamma   90.00
#
_symmetry.space_group_name_H-M   'P 1'
#
loop_
_entity.id
_entity.type
_entity.pdbx_description
1 polymer ?
#
loop_
_entity_poly.entity_id
_entity_poly.type
_entity_poly.pdbx_seq_one_letter_code
_entity_poly.pdbx_strand_id
1 'polypeptide(L)'
;ADGAFRAPVSPQTCTPSGWRDLTKTKYRLAKGDEMLDFTFRGPVPHHITECLSEITYYIYLARRVPVDTLTKFVRSKYQPREYPISMERIYEWTPDECIPQFYMDPSIFKSIHTDMEDLGIPSWAASPEDFIKKHRMALESPYVSCNLHHWLDLLFGYKLTGQAAVRAKNVVLPVVTGGDAAAGTGPKPPTRGFVQLFHRPHPVRHSAFSHRELEQLIQEDALAGDMGLNSDTVLVDMQVRRSVGNEHHSHHGVGCL
;
A
#
# COMPACT_ATOMS: atom_id res chain seq x y z
N ALA A 1 0.80 -4.78 14.01
CA ALA A 1 0.04 -5.15 12.79
C ALA A 1 0.73 -4.42 11.66
N ASP A 2 1.49 -5.13 10.83
CA ASP A 2 2.54 -4.56 9.99
C ASP A 2 2.37 -5.02 8.54
N GLY A 3 1.45 -4.35 7.85
CA GLY A 3 1.19 -4.56 6.43
C GLY A 3 1.20 -3.29 5.63
N ALA A 4 1.06 -3.35 4.31
CA ALA A 4 1.17 -2.13 3.50
C ALA A 4 0.10 -1.04 3.83
N PHE A 5 -0.83 -1.32 4.75
CA PHE A 5 -1.79 -0.40 5.36
C PHE A 5 -1.56 -0.08 6.84
N ARG A 6 -0.64 -0.76 7.53
CA ARG A 6 -0.11 -0.38 8.85
C ARG A 6 1.41 -0.55 8.82
N ALA A 7 2.17 0.55 8.83
CA ALA A 7 3.62 0.47 8.66
C ALA A 7 4.30 -0.19 9.89
N PRO A 8 5.42 -0.91 9.71
CA PRO A 8 6.29 -1.29 10.82
C PRO A 8 6.72 -0.03 11.54
N VAL A 9 6.24 0.13 12.78
CA VAL A 9 6.74 0.89 13.95
C VAL A 9 7.68 2.08 13.72
N SER A 10 7.58 2.77 12.58
CA SER A 10 8.31 3.99 12.27
C SER A 10 7.32 5.14 12.47
N PRO A 11 7.49 5.95 13.54
CA PRO A 11 6.52 6.97 13.93
C PRO A 11 6.27 8.04 12.85
N GLN A 12 7.07 8.05 11.77
CA GLN A 12 6.97 9.03 10.68
C GLN A 12 6.00 8.64 9.57
N THR A 13 5.54 7.38 9.48
CA THR A 13 4.73 6.90 8.34
C THR A 13 3.28 6.52 8.69
N CYS A 14 2.93 6.55 9.97
CA CYS A 14 1.61 6.16 10.48
C CYS A 14 0.78 7.36 10.96
N THR A 15 -0.53 7.24 10.86
CA THR A 15 -1.47 8.02 11.67
C THR A 15 -1.32 7.63 13.15
N PRO A 16 -1.82 8.44 14.10
CA PRO A 16 -1.82 8.09 15.53
C PRO A 16 -2.45 6.73 15.85
N SER A 17 -3.29 6.21 14.95
CA SER A 17 -3.93 4.90 15.04
C SER A 17 -3.13 3.73 14.43
N GLY A 18 -1.91 3.97 13.95
CA GLY A 18 -1.04 2.94 13.37
C GLY A 18 -1.33 2.60 11.90
N TRP A 19 -2.26 3.30 11.25
CA TRP A 19 -2.58 3.11 9.83
C TRP A 19 -1.72 3.99 8.93
N ARG A 20 -1.48 3.52 7.70
CA ARG A 20 -0.80 4.31 6.67
C ARG A 20 -1.71 5.44 6.18
N ASP A 21 -1.16 6.64 6.09
CA ASP A 21 -1.81 7.80 5.46
C ASP A 21 -1.94 7.59 3.93
N LEU A 22 -3.14 7.22 3.47
CA LEU A 22 -3.45 7.00 2.05
C LEU A 22 -3.58 8.29 1.23
N THR A 23 -3.47 9.47 1.87
CA THR A 23 -3.41 10.76 1.16
C THR A 23 -2.01 11.10 0.63
N LYS A 24 -1.02 10.26 0.96
CA LYS A 24 0.39 10.39 0.56
C LYS A 24 0.90 9.07 -0.05
N THR A 25 1.77 9.18 -1.06
CA THR A 25 2.47 8.02 -1.60
C THR A 25 3.48 7.49 -0.58
N LYS A 26 3.84 6.20 -0.69
CA LYS A 26 4.87 5.62 0.19
C LYS A 26 6.20 6.34 -0.01
N TYR A 27 6.47 6.75 -1.25
CA TYR A 27 7.64 7.55 -1.58
C TYR A 27 7.68 8.86 -0.81
N ARG A 28 6.56 9.58 -0.73
CA ARG A 28 6.47 10.82 0.04
C ARG A 28 6.70 10.57 1.54
N LEU A 29 6.06 9.54 2.09
CA LEU A 29 6.22 9.16 3.49
C LEU A 29 7.67 8.80 3.82
N ALA A 30 8.36 8.11 2.92
CA ALA A 30 9.74 7.64 3.14
C ALA A 30 10.80 8.74 2.93
N LYS A 31 10.62 9.61 1.93
CA LYS A 31 11.60 10.66 1.60
C LYS A 31 11.39 11.96 2.37
N GLY A 32 10.16 12.24 2.78
CA GLY A 32 9.79 13.49 3.46
C GLY A 32 9.68 14.68 2.52
N ASP A 33 8.91 15.69 2.95
CA ASP A 33 8.56 16.84 2.10
C ASP A 33 9.78 17.70 1.74
N GLU A 34 10.76 17.86 2.65
CA GLU A 34 11.95 18.67 2.41
C GLU A 34 12.81 18.16 1.24
N MET A 35 13.06 16.85 1.21
CA MET A 35 13.85 16.22 0.15
C MET A 35 13.14 16.30 -1.21
N LEU A 36 11.82 16.10 -1.20
CA LEU A 36 10.99 16.20 -2.41
C LEU A 36 10.95 17.64 -2.93
N ASP A 37 10.86 18.62 -2.03
CA ASP A 37 10.90 20.04 -2.40
C ASP A 37 12.25 20.46 -2.96
N PHE A 38 13.34 19.92 -2.43
CA PHE A 38 14.67 20.12 -2.99
C PHE A 38 14.75 19.57 -4.43
N THR A 39 14.26 18.35 -4.64
CA THR A 39 14.24 17.70 -5.97
C THR A 39 13.40 18.50 -6.96
N PHE A 40 12.23 18.99 -6.54
CA PHE A 40 11.32 19.75 -7.40
C PHE A 40 11.88 21.10 -7.84
N ARG A 41 12.76 21.71 -7.03
CA ARG A 41 13.49 22.94 -7.38
C ARG A 41 14.67 22.70 -8.33
N GLY A 42 14.95 21.46 -8.67
CA GLY A 42 16.01 21.08 -9.61
C GLY A 42 15.75 21.49 -11.06
N PRO A 43 16.70 21.16 -11.97
CA PRO A 43 16.63 21.58 -13.37
C PRO A 43 15.44 21.00 -14.14
N VAL A 44 14.97 19.81 -13.75
CA VAL A 44 13.74 19.20 -14.25
C VAL A 44 12.80 19.06 -13.06
N PRO A 45 11.79 19.93 -12.90
CA PRO A 45 10.90 19.88 -11.74
C PRO A 45 10.08 18.58 -11.69
N HIS A 46 10.41 17.73 -10.72
CA HIS A 46 9.68 16.48 -10.43
C HIS A 46 9.85 16.10 -8.94
N HIS A 47 9.00 15.21 -8.45
CA HIS A 47 9.09 14.63 -7.11
C HIS A 47 9.36 13.13 -7.16
N ILE A 48 8.82 12.44 -8.15
CA ILE A 48 8.89 10.97 -8.29
C ILE A 48 9.36 10.57 -9.68
N THR A 49 10.13 9.50 -9.77
CA THR A 49 10.64 8.95 -11.05
C THR A 49 9.84 7.74 -11.52
N GLU A 50 9.40 6.92 -10.59
CA GLU A 50 8.66 5.68 -10.81
C GLU A 50 7.77 5.36 -9.59
N CYS A 51 6.74 4.54 -9.79
CA CYS A 51 5.87 4.06 -8.70
C CYS A 51 6.43 2.80 -8.03
N LEU A 52 7.00 1.93 -8.87
CA LEU A 52 7.59 0.65 -8.51
C LEU A 52 8.74 0.41 -9.47
N SER A 53 9.96 0.37 -8.94
CA SER A 53 11.13 0.09 -9.77
C SER A 53 11.19 -1.38 -10.17
N GLU A 54 11.79 -1.63 -11.34
CA GLU A 54 12.03 -3.00 -11.82
C GLU A 54 12.89 -3.78 -10.81
N ILE A 55 13.91 -3.13 -10.23
CA ILE A 55 14.75 -3.70 -9.18
C ILE A 55 13.91 -4.09 -7.97
N THR A 56 13.08 -3.18 -7.44
CA THR A 56 12.23 -3.49 -6.28
C THR A 56 11.26 -4.64 -6.58
N TYR A 57 10.64 -4.66 -7.77
CA TYR A 57 9.73 -5.74 -8.16
C TYR A 57 10.41 -7.11 -8.10
N TYR A 58 11.63 -7.24 -8.63
CA TYR A 58 12.38 -8.49 -8.57
C TYR A 58 12.94 -8.80 -7.17
N ILE A 59 13.19 -7.79 -6.34
CA ILE A 59 13.53 -8.00 -4.93
C ILE A 59 12.33 -8.57 -4.15
N TYR A 60 11.12 -8.04 -4.37
CA TYR A 60 9.91 -8.59 -3.75
C TYR A 60 9.69 -10.06 -4.15
N LEU A 61 9.97 -10.41 -5.41
CA LEU A 61 9.82 -11.76 -5.93
C LEU A 61 11.08 -12.63 -5.78
N ALA A 62 12.13 -12.17 -5.10
CA ALA A 62 13.44 -12.80 -5.12
C ALA A 62 13.43 -14.27 -4.69
N ARG A 63 12.50 -14.67 -3.81
CA ARG A 63 12.35 -16.04 -3.34
C ARG A 63 11.77 -16.99 -4.40
N ARG A 64 11.14 -16.46 -5.45
CA ARG A 64 10.35 -17.22 -6.43
C ARG A 64 10.85 -17.06 -7.87
N VAL A 65 11.91 -16.31 -8.08
CA VAL A 65 12.41 -15.94 -9.41
C VAL A 65 13.79 -16.57 -9.63
N PRO A 66 14.05 -17.23 -10.78
CA PRO A 66 15.35 -17.82 -11.06
C PRO A 66 16.52 -16.84 -10.95
N VAL A 67 17.69 -17.35 -10.55
CA VAL A 67 18.92 -16.56 -10.37
C VAL A 67 19.33 -15.81 -11.63
N ASP A 68 19.13 -16.38 -12.82
CA ASP A 68 19.42 -15.73 -14.10
C ASP A 68 18.60 -14.45 -14.30
N THR A 69 17.35 -14.45 -13.85
CA THR A 69 16.47 -13.27 -13.89
C THR A 69 16.91 -12.26 -12.83
N LEU A 70 17.22 -12.71 -11.61
CA LEU A 70 17.73 -11.83 -10.55
C LEU A 70 19.04 -11.16 -10.94
N THR A 71 19.93 -11.88 -11.64
CA THR A 71 21.21 -11.32 -12.06
C THR A 71 21.07 -10.30 -13.18
N LYS A 72 20.07 -10.47 -14.04
CA LYS A 72 19.72 -9.53 -15.09
C LYS A 72 19.17 -8.21 -14.54
N PHE A 73 18.29 -8.27 -13.55
CA PHE A 73 17.50 -7.09 -13.14
C PHE A 73 17.91 -6.47 -11.80
N VAL A 74 18.48 -7.24 -10.86
CA VAL A 74 18.86 -6.73 -9.54
C VAL A 74 20.35 -6.43 -9.49
N ARG A 75 21.20 -7.41 -9.84
CA ARG A 75 22.66 -7.28 -9.76
C ARG A 75 23.37 -8.34 -10.59
N SER A 76 24.36 -7.95 -11.38
CA SER A 76 25.10 -8.89 -12.25
C SER A 76 25.70 -10.08 -11.50
N LYS A 77 26.21 -9.88 -10.28
CA LYS A 77 26.74 -10.94 -9.42
C LYS A 77 25.73 -11.30 -8.33
N TYR A 78 25.11 -12.46 -8.42
CA TYR A 78 24.16 -12.95 -7.40
C TYR A 78 24.81 -13.00 -6.00
N GLN A 79 24.15 -12.38 -5.02
CA GLN A 79 24.55 -12.37 -3.61
C GLN A 79 23.29 -12.49 -2.73
N PRO A 80 22.88 -13.70 -2.33
CA PRO A 80 21.60 -13.93 -1.64
C PRO A 80 21.50 -13.19 -0.31
N ARG A 81 22.63 -13.00 0.39
CA ARG A 81 22.70 -12.33 1.70
C ARG A 81 22.42 -10.82 1.64
N GLU A 82 22.45 -10.21 0.46
CA GLU A 82 22.14 -8.78 0.29
C GLU A 82 20.64 -8.52 0.10
N TYR A 83 19.82 -9.56 -0.09
CA TYR A 83 18.37 -9.41 -0.20
C TYR A 83 17.76 -9.20 1.20
N PRO A 84 16.73 -8.33 1.33
CA PRO A 84 16.02 -8.16 2.59
C PRO A 84 15.50 -9.49 3.13
N ILE A 85 15.70 -9.74 4.43
CA ILE A 85 15.39 -11.02 5.08
C ILE A 85 13.98 -11.08 5.68
N SER A 86 13.28 -9.96 5.80
CA SER A 86 11.94 -9.89 6.38
C SER A 86 11.06 -8.85 5.70
N MET A 87 9.74 -8.99 5.85
CA MET A 87 8.77 -7.99 5.37
C MET A 87 8.99 -6.60 5.96
N GLU A 88 9.37 -6.55 7.24
CA GLU A 88 9.72 -5.30 7.92
C GLU A 88 10.90 -4.62 7.21
N ARG A 89 11.97 -5.37 6.95
CA ARG A 89 13.14 -4.84 6.21
C ARG A 89 12.79 -4.43 4.79
N ILE A 90 11.94 -5.17 4.10
CA ILE A 90 11.45 -4.77 2.77
C ILE A 90 10.73 -3.42 2.86
N TYR A 91 9.82 -3.25 3.81
CA TYR A 91 9.05 -2.02 3.95
C TYR A 91 9.93 -0.81 4.25
N GLU A 92 10.91 -0.96 5.15
CA GLU A 92 11.87 0.09 5.50
C GLU A 92 12.81 0.44 4.34
N TRP A 93 13.25 -0.57 3.59
CA TRP A 93 14.29 -0.42 2.57
C TRP A 93 13.81 0.32 1.33
N THR A 94 12.60 0.01 0.85
CA THR A 94 12.10 0.61 -0.40
C THR A 94 10.98 1.62 -0.17
N PRO A 95 11.04 2.80 -0.82
CA PRO A 95 9.94 3.75 -0.84
C PRO A 95 8.80 3.35 -1.80
N ASP A 96 8.98 2.29 -2.59
CA ASP A 96 8.04 1.89 -3.65
C ASP A 96 6.78 1.25 -3.08
N GLU A 97 5.68 1.36 -3.83
CA GLU A 97 4.39 0.76 -3.47
C GLU A 97 4.46 -0.78 -3.46
N CYS A 98 3.49 -1.39 -2.77
CA CYS A 98 3.42 -2.84 -2.58
C CYS A 98 2.87 -3.53 -3.84
N ILE A 99 3.30 -4.78 -4.09
CA ILE A 99 2.76 -5.62 -5.16
C ILE A 99 1.56 -6.46 -4.68
N PRO A 100 0.63 -6.84 -5.57
CA PRO A 100 -0.56 -7.63 -5.21
C PRO A 100 -0.26 -8.97 -4.54
N GLN A 101 0.88 -9.59 -4.84
CA GLN A 101 1.27 -10.91 -4.31
C GLN A 101 1.30 -10.93 -2.78
N PHE A 102 1.68 -9.82 -2.13
CA PHE A 102 1.65 -9.69 -0.67
C PHE A 102 0.23 -9.65 -0.06
N TYR A 103 -0.82 -9.70 -0.89
CA TYR A 103 -2.22 -9.82 -0.48
C TYR A 103 -2.89 -11.09 -0.99
N MET A 104 -2.20 -11.88 -1.82
CA MET A 104 -2.83 -12.94 -2.61
C MET A 104 -2.11 -14.27 -2.54
N ASP A 105 -0.78 -14.29 -2.45
CA ASP A 105 0.02 -15.49 -2.65
C ASP A 105 1.01 -15.71 -1.49
N PRO A 106 0.76 -16.69 -0.59
CA PRO A 106 1.67 -17.01 0.50
C PRO A 106 2.97 -17.67 0.00
N SER A 107 3.02 -18.17 -1.24
CA SER A 107 4.22 -18.79 -1.78
C SER A 107 5.36 -17.79 -1.94
N ILE A 108 5.09 -16.48 -2.08
CA ILE A 108 6.12 -15.44 -2.20
C ILE A 108 7.11 -15.41 -1.03
N PHE A 109 6.71 -15.94 0.14
CA PHE A 109 7.55 -16.02 1.33
C PHE A 109 8.52 -17.21 1.30
N LYS A 110 8.32 -18.18 0.40
CA LYS A 110 9.05 -19.45 0.37
C LYS A 110 10.11 -19.46 -0.72
N SER A 111 11.37 -19.58 -0.31
CA SER A 111 12.51 -19.60 -1.22
C SER A 111 12.56 -20.87 -2.04
N ILE A 112 12.75 -20.73 -3.35
CA ILE A 112 13.15 -21.83 -4.25
C ILE A 112 14.66 -22.06 -4.25
N HIS A 113 15.43 -21.14 -3.66
CA HIS A 113 16.87 -21.17 -3.64
C HIS A 113 17.36 -21.81 -2.35
N THR A 114 18.28 -22.75 -2.45
CA THR A 114 18.86 -23.43 -1.28
C THR A 114 19.77 -22.51 -0.45
N ASP A 115 20.23 -21.41 -1.03
CA ASP A 115 21.19 -20.46 -0.44
C ASP A 115 20.58 -19.09 -0.08
N MET A 116 19.28 -18.93 -0.27
CA MET A 116 18.50 -17.77 0.17
C MET A 116 17.41 -18.24 1.13
N GLU A 117 17.35 -17.64 2.31
CA GLU A 117 16.35 -17.98 3.32
C GLU A 117 14.94 -17.53 2.89
N ASP A 118 13.94 -18.22 3.44
CA ASP A 118 12.54 -17.79 3.40
C ASP A 118 12.41 -16.34 3.89
N LEU A 119 11.45 -15.61 3.34
CA LEU A 119 11.20 -14.25 3.75
C LEU A 119 10.51 -14.24 5.11
N GLY A 120 11.14 -13.63 6.10
CA GLY A 120 10.61 -13.49 7.45
C GLY A 120 9.31 -12.69 7.48
N ILE A 121 8.33 -13.21 8.22
CA ILE A 121 7.05 -12.53 8.50
C ILE A 121 7.09 -11.89 9.89
N PRO A 122 6.26 -10.85 10.14
CA PRO A 122 6.15 -10.25 11.47
C PRO A 122 5.60 -11.21 12.52
N SER A 123 5.92 -10.97 13.79
CA SER A 123 5.61 -11.87 14.92
C SER A 123 4.12 -12.06 15.22
N TRP A 124 3.25 -11.16 14.76
CA TRP A 124 1.79 -11.27 14.89
C TRP A 124 1.15 -12.20 13.83
N ALA A 125 1.91 -12.64 12.84
CA ALA A 125 1.48 -13.63 11.86
C ALA A 125 2.08 -15.00 12.23
N ALA A 126 1.23 -16.01 12.36
CA ALA A 126 1.66 -17.36 12.68
C ALA A 126 2.29 -18.09 11.48
N SER A 127 1.89 -17.72 10.25
CA SER A 127 2.40 -18.29 9.01
C SER A 127 2.25 -17.30 7.83
N PRO A 128 2.88 -17.55 6.67
CA PRO A 128 2.64 -16.76 5.46
C PRO A 128 1.16 -16.69 5.05
N GLU A 129 0.41 -17.78 5.20
CA GLU A 129 -1.03 -17.82 4.91
C GLU A 129 -1.80 -16.88 5.84
N ASP A 130 -1.47 -16.90 7.13
CA ASP A 130 -2.06 -16.02 8.13
C ASP A 130 -1.70 -14.55 7.88
N PHE A 131 -0.45 -14.28 7.49
CA PHE A 131 -0.01 -12.95 7.05
C PHE A 131 -0.85 -12.43 5.87
N ILE A 132 -0.99 -13.22 4.81
CA ILE A 132 -1.79 -12.88 3.62
C ILE A 132 -3.25 -12.65 4.00
N LYS A 133 -3.82 -13.51 4.85
CA LYS A 133 -5.20 -13.38 5.34
C LYS A 133 -5.40 -12.04 6.06
N LYS A 134 -4.52 -11.71 7.02
CA LYS A 134 -4.58 -10.47 7.80
C LYS A 134 -4.36 -9.23 6.93
N HIS A 135 -3.45 -9.26 5.97
CA HIS A 135 -3.26 -8.18 4.99
C HIS A 135 -4.50 -7.94 4.14
N ARG A 136 -5.13 -9.01 3.66
CA ARG A 136 -6.39 -8.91 2.90
C ARG A 136 -7.51 -8.35 3.76
N MET A 137 -7.65 -8.79 5.00
CA MET A 137 -8.63 -8.23 5.95
C MET A 137 -8.41 -6.73 6.18
N ALA A 138 -7.15 -6.29 6.30
CA ALA A 138 -6.83 -4.88 6.42
C ALA A 138 -7.16 -4.08 5.14
N LEU A 139 -6.86 -4.61 3.96
CA LEU A 139 -7.18 -4.00 2.66
C LEU A 139 -8.71 -3.84 2.46
N GLU A 140 -9.47 -4.86 2.83
CA GLU A 140 -10.94 -4.88 2.72
C GLU A 140 -11.63 -4.19 3.91
N SER A 141 -10.86 -3.63 4.84
CA SER A 141 -11.41 -3.00 6.03
C SER A 141 -12.25 -1.76 5.67
N PRO A 142 -13.20 -1.40 6.53
CA PRO A 142 -13.95 -0.16 6.38
C PRO A 142 -13.05 1.10 6.36
N TYR A 143 -11.93 1.09 7.11
CA TYR A 143 -10.96 2.19 7.08
C TYR A 143 -10.35 2.38 5.69
N VAL A 144 -9.79 1.33 5.11
CA VAL A 144 -9.19 1.41 3.76
C VAL A 144 -10.28 1.72 2.74
N SER A 145 -11.45 1.12 2.84
CA SER A 145 -12.58 1.38 1.95
C SER A 145 -12.94 2.87 1.87
N CYS A 146 -13.02 3.57 3.00
CA CYS A 146 -13.32 5.01 3.03
C CYS A 146 -12.18 5.87 2.47
N ASN A 147 -10.93 5.42 2.57
CA ASN A 147 -9.75 6.25 2.28
C ASN A 147 -9.01 5.89 0.97
N LEU A 148 -9.28 4.73 0.37
CA LEU A 148 -8.54 4.20 -0.79
C LEU A 148 -8.64 5.12 -2.02
N HIS A 149 -9.74 5.85 -2.15
CA HIS A 149 -9.94 6.82 -3.24
C HIS A 149 -8.82 7.88 -3.27
N HIS A 150 -8.26 8.27 -2.12
CA HIS A 150 -7.12 9.19 -2.07
C HIS A 150 -5.83 8.60 -2.65
N TRP A 151 -5.60 7.30 -2.45
CA TRP A 151 -4.46 6.60 -3.03
C TRP A 151 -4.63 6.42 -4.54
N LEU A 152 -5.85 6.13 -4.99
CA LEU A 152 -6.19 6.09 -6.43
C LEU A 152 -5.96 7.45 -7.10
N ASP A 153 -6.32 8.56 -6.44
CA ASP A 153 -6.05 9.90 -6.94
C ASP A 153 -4.55 10.15 -7.20
N LEU A 154 -3.68 9.58 -6.37
CA LEU A 154 -2.22 9.71 -6.45
C LEU A 154 -1.61 8.86 -7.56
N LEU A 155 -2.04 7.61 -7.71
CA LEU A 155 -1.39 6.68 -8.65
C LEU A 155 -2.01 6.66 -10.05
N PHE A 156 -3.29 6.98 -10.16
CA PHE A 156 -4.04 6.88 -11.42
C PHE A 156 -4.84 8.14 -11.74
N GLY A 157 -4.88 9.11 -10.83
CA GLY A 157 -5.89 10.16 -10.86
C GLY A 157 -5.37 11.58 -11.05
N TYR A 158 -6.22 12.53 -10.62
CA TYR A 158 -6.00 13.95 -10.84
C TYR A 158 -4.77 14.52 -10.11
N LYS A 159 -4.18 13.79 -9.15
CA LYS A 159 -2.95 14.18 -8.44
C LYS A 159 -1.66 13.68 -9.11
N LEU A 160 -1.72 13.19 -10.35
CA LEU A 160 -0.52 12.90 -11.18
C LEU A 160 -0.02 14.11 -11.97
N THR A 161 -0.88 15.09 -12.23
CA THR A 161 -0.53 16.27 -13.04
C THR A 161 -1.01 17.59 -12.43
N GLY A 162 -0.47 18.69 -12.98
CA GLY A 162 -0.85 20.05 -12.63
C GLY A 162 -0.60 20.39 -11.16
N GLN A 163 -1.33 21.40 -10.67
CA GLN A 163 -1.10 21.92 -9.32
C GLN A 163 -1.56 20.98 -8.20
N ALA A 164 -2.45 20.03 -8.52
CA ALA A 164 -2.83 18.98 -7.60
C ALA A 164 -1.63 18.06 -7.30
N ALA A 165 -0.88 17.66 -8.32
CA ALA A 165 0.35 16.87 -8.15
C ALA A 165 1.44 17.61 -7.39
N VAL A 166 1.64 18.91 -7.66
CA VAL A 166 2.61 19.74 -6.93
C VAL A 166 2.29 19.78 -5.43
N ARG A 167 1.03 20.06 -5.07
CA ARG A 167 0.59 20.07 -3.66
C ARG A 167 0.72 18.69 -2.99
N ALA A 168 0.50 17.63 -3.76
CA ALA A 168 0.63 16.26 -3.28
C ALA A 168 2.09 15.76 -3.21
N LYS A 169 3.08 16.54 -3.69
CA LYS A 169 4.48 16.13 -3.91
C LYS A 169 4.58 14.89 -4.81
N ASN A 170 3.79 14.87 -5.87
CA ASN A 170 3.55 13.70 -6.72
C ASN A 170 3.71 14.02 -8.21
N VAL A 171 4.58 14.97 -8.54
CA VAL A 171 4.89 15.32 -9.94
C VAL A 171 5.84 14.29 -10.50
N VAL A 172 5.42 13.58 -11.54
CA VAL A 172 6.22 12.54 -12.18
C VAL A 172 7.28 13.16 -13.11
N LEU A 173 8.48 12.59 -13.09
CA LEU A 173 9.55 12.94 -14.02
C LEU A 173 9.08 12.78 -15.47
N PRO A 174 9.07 13.87 -16.28
CA PRO A 174 8.74 13.76 -17.69
C PRO A 174 9.76 12.89 -18.42
N VAL A 175 9.29 11.97 -19.27
CA VAL A 175 10.18 11.25 -20.18
C VAL A 175 10.54 12.21 -21.31
N VAL A 176 11.76 12.75 -21.28
CA VAL A 176 12.29 13.55 -22.38
C VAL A 176 12.79 12.59 -23.45
N THR A 177 11.95 12.20 -24.39
CA THR A 177 12.42 11.63 -25.66
C THR A 177 13.12 12.76 -26.41
N GLY A 178 14.45 12.66 -26.56
CA GLY A 178 15.24 13.62 -27.33
C GLY A 178 14.68 13.74 -28.75
N GLY A 179 13.99 14.84 -29.04
CA GLY A 179 13.34 15.07 -30.33
C GLY A 179 12.35 16.24 -30.31
N ASP A 180 11.26 16.16 -29.54
CA ASP A 180 10.06 16.94 -29.88
C ASP A 180 9.51 17.86 -28.77
N ALA A 181 10.30 18.12 -27.72
CA ALA A 181 9.87 18.97 -26.60
C ALA A 181 9.80 20.50 -26.91
N ALA A 182 9.98 20.91 -28.16
CA ALA A 182 9.96 22.33 -28.56
C ALA A 182 8.61 22.82 -29.11
N ALA A 183 7.64 21.95 -29.35
CA ALA A 183 6.31 22.35 -29.83
C ALA A 183 5.22 21.85 -28.86
N GLY A 184 4.68 22.75 -28.05
CA GLY A 184 3.66 22.49 -27.03
C GLY A 184 2.28 22.06 -27.56
N THR A 185 2.22 21.21 -28.57
CA THR A 185 0.98 20.74 -29.23
C THR A 185 0.92 19.22 -29.42
N GLY A 186 1.95 18.46 -29.00
CA GLY A 186 1.98 17.00 -29.06
C GLY A 186 1.46 16.28 -27.80
N PRO A 187 0.99 15.03 -27.92
CA PRO A 187 0.63 14.21 -26.76
C PRO A 187 1.84 14.07 -25.83
N LYS A 188 1.60 14.32 -24.54
CA LYS A 188 2.62 14.29 -23.50
C LYS A 188 3.30 12.90 -23.50
N PRO A 189 4.64 12.82 -23.55
CA PRO A 189 5.31 11.53 -23.61
C PRO A 189 4.95 10.69 -22.37
N PRO A 190 4.76 9.37 -22.54
CA PRO A 190 4.36 8.50 -21.44
C PRO A 190 5.41 8.59 -20.34
N THR A 191 4.96 8.98 -19.16
CA THR A 191 5.74 8.87 -17.93
C THR A 191 6.01 7.40 -17.65
N ARG A 192 7.27 7.02 -17.37
CA ARG A 192 7.71 5.63 -17.24
C ARG A 192 6.84 4.87 -16.22
N GLY A 193 5.87 4.09 -16.72
CA GLY A 193 4.93 3.31 -15.90
C GLY A 193 3.77 4.08 -15.27
N PHE A 194 3.62 5.39 -15.50
CA PHE A 194 2.47 6.16 -15.01
C PHE A 194 1.49 6.50 -16.13
N VAL A 195 0.21 6.18 -15.92
CA VAL A 195 -0.89 6.53 -16.80
C VAL A 195 -1.99 7.18 -15.97
N GLN A 196 -2.32 8.44 -16.26
CA GLN A 196 -3.45 9.11 -15.63
C GLN A 196 -4.75 8.67 -16.29
N LEU A 197 -5.60 7.98 -15.53
CA LEU A 197 -6.87 7.43 -15.97
C LEU A 197 -8.02 8.43 -15.82
N PHE A 198 -7.94 9.34 -14.85
CA PHE A 198 -9.01 10.32 -14.58
C PHE A 198 -8.48 11.68 -14.10
N HIS A 199 -9.30 12.72 -14.29
CA HIS A 199 -8.90 14.13 -14.10
C HIS A 199 -9.70 14.86 -13.01
N ARG A 200 -10.63 14.17 -12.35
CA ARG A 200 -11.43 14.67 -11.23
C ARG A 200 -11.17 13.78 -10.00
N PRO A 201 -11.46 14.24 -8.77
CA PRO A 201 -11.35 13.39 -7.59
C PRO A 201 -12.11 12.08 -7.76
N HIS A 202 -11.47 10.95 -7.41
CA HIS A 202 -12.10 9.65 -7.42
C HIS A 202 -13.26 9.65 -6.40
N PRO A 203 -14.44 9.12 -6.77
CA PRO A 203 -15.56 9.01 -5.82
C PRO A 203 -15.17 8.20 -4.58
N VAL A 204 -15.64 8.63 -3.42
CA VAL A 204 -15.48 7.88 -2.17
C VAL A 204 -16.35 6.62 -2.24
N ARG A 205 -15.81 5.47 -1.85
CA ARG A 205 -16.64 4.27 -1.64
C ARG A 205 -17.47 4.49 -0.37
N HIS A 206 -18.79 4.51 -0.49
CA HIS A 206 -19.67 4.59 0.67
C HIS A 206 -19.51 3.32 1.51
N SER A 207 -18.92 3.47 2.69
CA SER A 207 -18.94 2.45 3.73
C SER A 207 -20.27 2.50 4.46
N ALA A 208 -20.74 1.36 4.95
CA ALA A 208 -21.94 1.28 5.78
C ALA A 208 -21.75 1.88 7.19
N PHE A 209 -20.54 2.33 7.53
CA PHE A 209 -20.16 2.90 8.83
C PHE A 209 -19.85 4.41 8.70
N SER A 210 -20.26 5.20 9.69
CA SER A 210 -19.90 6.62 9.77
C SER A 210 -18.42 6.82 10.14
N HIS A 211 -17.86 7.98 9.79
CA HIS A 211 -16.45 8.31 10.07
C HIS A 211 -16.09 8.18 11.56
N ARG A 212 -17.02 8.57 12.45
CA ARG A 212 -16.85 8.51 13.90
C ARG A 212 -16.86 7.09 14.43
N GLU A 213 -17.71 6.23 13.89
CA GLU A 213 -17.73 4.80 14.23
C GLU A 213 -16.43 4.13 13.78
N LEU A 214 -15.92 4.47 12.59
CA LEU A 214 -14.64 3.97 12.09
C LEU A 214 -13.48 4.37 12.99
N GLU A 215 -13.40 5.63 13.40
CA GLU A 215 -12.35 6.12 14.30
C GLU A 215 -12.34 5.38 15.65
N GLN A 216 -13.53 5.11 16.22
CA GLN A 216 -13.64 4.35 17.47
C GLN A 216 -13.17 2.91 17.29
N LEU A 217 -13.61 2.23 16.22
CA LEU A 217 -13.20 0.85 15.92
C LEU A 217 -11.69 0.71 15.68
N ILE A 218 -11.12 1.69 14.99
CA ILE A 218 -9.68 1.75 14.71
C ILE A 218 -8.89 1.97 16.01
N GLN A 219 -9.39 2.83 16.90
CA GLN A 219 -8.76 3.11 18.18
C GLN A 219 -8.79 1.87 19.09
N GLU A 220 -9.91 1.15 19.11
CA GLU A 220 -10.07 -0.10 19.87
C GLU A 220 -9.14 -1.21 19.35
N ASP A 221 -9.00 -1.37 18.04
CA ASP A 221 -8.06 -2.33 17.44
C ASP A 221 -6.58 -1.92 17.65
N ALA A 222 -6.27 -0.62 17.64
CA ALA A 222 -4.94 -0.12 17.99
C ALA A 222 -4.58 -0.44 19.45
N LEU A 223 -5.51 -0.25 20.38
CA LEU A 223 -5.33 -0.57 21.81
C LEU A 223 -5.26 -2.08 22.07
N ALA A 224 -6.05 -2.90 21.37
CA ALA A 224 -6.00 -4.36 21.49
C ALA A 224 -4.66 -4.93 21.00
N GLY A 225 -4.10 -4.35 19.94
CA GLY A 225 -2.78 -4.70 19.41
C GLY A 225 -1.63 -4.34 20.37
N ASP A 226 -1.74 -3.25 21.14
CA ASP A 226 -0.72 -2.82 22.11
C ASP A 226 -0.74 -3.70 23.38
N MET A 227 -1.91 -4.25 23.74
CA MET A 227 -2.07 -5.16 24.88
C MET A 227 -1.72 -6.63 24.59
N GLY A 228 -1.19 -6.94 23.40
CA GLY A 228 -0.81 -8.32 23.03
C GLY A 228 -2.00 -9.29 22.93
N LEU A 229 -3.23 -8.77 22.84
CA LEU A 229 -4.44 -9.57 22.66
C LEU A 229 -4.62 -9.91 21.18
N ASN A 230 -5.11 -11.13 20.89
CA ASN A 230 -5.26 -11.58 19.52
C ASN A 230 -6.33 -10.75 18.79
N SER A 231 -5.90 -9.94 17.81
CA SER A 231 -6.74 -9.03 16.99
C SER A 231 -7.85 -9.76 16.18
N ASP A 232 -7.80 -11.10 16.14
CA ASP A 232 -8.88 -11.96 15.63
C ASP A 232 -10.26 -11.64 16.25
N THR A 233 -10.31 -11.02 17.44
CA THR A 233 -11.55 -10.86 18.22
C THR A 233 -12.36 -9.61 17.88
N VAL A 234 -11.79 -8.57 17.25
CA VAL A 234 -12.52 -7.28 17.08
C VAL A 234 -13.13 -7.15 15.69
N LEU A 235 -12.37 -7.49 14.63
CA LEU A 235 -12.86 -7.38 13.25
C LEU A 235 -13.73 -8.57 12.82
N VAL A 236 -13.47 -9.78 13.33
CA VAL A 236 -14.23 -10.99 12.96
C VAL A 236 -15.53 -11.09 13.76
N ASP A 237 -15.52 -10.72 15.05
CA ASP A 237 -16.71 -10.78 15.93
C ASP A 237 -17.79 -9.75 15.51
N MET A 238 -17.41 -8.66 14.84
CA MET A 238 -18.37 -7.65 14.35
C MET A 238 -19.17 -8.07 13.12
N GLN A 239 -18.59 -8.87 12.22
CA GLN A 239 -19.34 -9.46 11.10
C GLN A 239 -20.35 -10.51 11.61
N VAL A 240 -19.98 -11.25 12.67
CA VAL A 240 -20.80 -12.31 13.27
C VAL A 240 -21.94 -11.75 14.14
N ARG A 241 -21.69 -10.70 14.93
CA ARG A 241 -22.71 -10.07 15.80
C ARG A 241 -23.93 -9.54 15.05
N ARG A 242 -23.82 -9.19 13.76
CA ARG A 242 -24.99 -8.83 12.93
C ARG A 242 -25.68 -10.02 12.29
N SER A 243 -24.97 -11.11 11.99
CA SER A 243 -25.63 -12.32 11.47
C SER A 243 -26.54 -12.96 12.52
N VAL A 244 -26.19 -12.83 13.81
CA VAL A 244 -27.01 -13.31 14.94
C VAL A 244 -28.07 -12.28 15.36
N GLY A 245 -27.78 -10.97 15.24
CA GLY A 245 -28.70 -9.90 15.63
C GLY A 245 -29.92 -9.69 14.72
N ASN A 246 -29.89 -10.21 13.48
CA ASN A 246 -30.99 -10.06 12.51
C ASN A 246 -32.02 -11.20 12.58
N GLU A 247 -31.78 -12.27 13.35
CA GLU A 247 -32.68 -13.43 13.48
C GLU A 247 -33.63 -13.33 14.69
N HIS A 248 -33.59 -12.24 15.47
CA HIS A 248 -34.42 -12.08 16.68
C HIS A 248 -35.52 -11.02 16.56
N HIS A 249 -35.87 -10.58 15.36
CA HIS A 249 -36.99 -9.64 15.11
C HIS A 249 -38.01 -10.16 14.09
N SER A 250 -38.30 -11.47 14.12
CA SER A 250 -39.39 -12.03 13.32
C SER A 250 -40.22 -13.05 14.09
N HIS A 251 -40.69 -12.69 15.29
CA HIS A 251 -41.88 -13.31 15.87
C HIS A 251 -42.46 -12.38 16.93
N HIS A 252 -43.47 -11.58 16.57
CA HIS A 252 -44.67 -11.26 17.36
C HIS A 252 -45.67 -10.57 16.41
N GLY A 253 -46.92 -11.08 16.36
CA GLY A 253 -48.02 -10.67 15.46
C GLY A 253 -48.43 -9.20 15.60
N VAL A 254 -49.25 -8.61 14.71
CA VAL A 254 -50.72 -8.76 14.49
C VAL A 254 -51.01 -8.10 13.10
N GLY A 255 -51.80 -8.62 12.13
CA GLY A 255 -53.26 -8.84 12.11
C GLY A 255 -54.05 -7.60 11.61
N CYS A 256 -54.90 -7.75 10.58
CA CYS A 256 -55.77 -6.77 9.86
C CYS A 256 -55.04 -5.74 8.95
N LEU A 257 -55.41 -5.50 7.68
CA LEU A 257 -56.59 -5.81 6.84
C LEU A 257 -56.17 -6.53 5.54
#